data_AF-A0AAJ6VLL5-F1
#
_entry.id   AF-A0AAJ6VLL5-F1
#
_cell.length_a   1.000
_cell.length_b   1.000
_cell.length_c   1.000
_cell.angle_alpha   90.00
_cell.angle_beta   90.00
_cell.angle_gamma   90.00
#
_symmetry.space_group_name_H-M   'P 1'
#
loop_
_entity.id
_entity.type
_entity.pdbx_description
1 polymer ?
#
loop_
_entity_poly.entity_id
_entity_poly.type
_entity_poly.pdbx_seq_one_letter_code
_entity_poly.pdbx_strand_id
1 'polypeptide(L)'
;MESCAFKSIMSCIIGLGLGGVLGLFTSSVNPNVEKQQTAREVFREMKSTTVAYAKNFAVIGFVFSGVECAIETYRGKTDWKNGTYAGGLTGGLLGLRAGVKAGIIGAAGFAAFSTAIDYYMHKS
;
A
#
# COMPACT_ATOMS: atom_id res chain seq x y z
N MET A 1 2.56 17.31 16.61
CA MET A 1 2.74 17.28 15.14
C MET A 1 4.02 16.54 14.84
N GLU A 2 3.96 15.23 14.57
CA GLU A 2 5.05 14.62 13.82
C GLU A 2 5.07 15.24 12.42
N SER A 3 6.25 15.48 11.86
CA SER A 3 6.33 15.99 10.50
C SER A 3 5.61 15.01 9.56
N CYS A 4 4.64 15.47 8.75
CA CYS A 4 3.96 14.62 7.78
C CYS A 4 4.95 13.87 6.87
N ALA A 5 6.10 14.50 6.58
CA ALA A 5 7.21 13.88 5.89
C ALA A 5 7.77 12.65 6.64
N PHE A 6 7.96 12.75 7.95
CA PHE A 6 8.45 11.64 8.77
C PHE A 6 7.42 10.50 8.83
N LYS A 7 6.13 10.81 9.07
CA LYS A 7 5.05 9.81 9.07
C LYS A 7 4.98 9.08 7.72
N SER A 8 5.08 9.82 6.61
CA SER A 8 5.04 9.26 5.25
C SER A 8 6.26 8.40 4.94
N ILE A 9 7.47 8.81 5.36
CA ILE A 9 8.70 8.04 5.16
C ILE A 9 8.67 6.75 5.99
N MET A 10 8.21 6.80 7.24
CA MET A 10 8.08 5.60 8.07
C MET A 10 7.05 4.64 7.47
N SER A 11 5.88 5.13 7.03
CA SER A 11 4.89 4.31 6.33
C SER A 11 5.43 3.72 5.02
N CYS A 12 6.31 4.44 4.31
CA CYS A 12 7.01 3.93 3.13
C CYS A 12 7.96 2.77 3.48
N ILE A 13 8.78 2.92 4.53
CA ILE A 13 9.70 1.87 4.99
C ILE A 13 8.95 0.62 5.46
N ILE A 14 7.88 0.82 6.23
CA ILE A 14 7.01 -0.28 6.68
C ILE A 14 6.36 -0.97 5.47
N GLY A 15 5.88 -0.19 4.49
CA GLY A 15 5.34 -0.70 3.23
C GLY A 15 6.36 -1.49 2.40
N LEU A 16 7.61 -1.04 2.32
CA LEU A 16 8.71 -1.79 1.70
C LEU A 16 8.94 -3.13 2.39
N GLY A 17 8.98 -3.14 3.73
CA GLY A 17 9.17 -4.36 4.52
C GLY A 17 8.04 -5.37 4.30
N LEU A 18 6.78 -4.92 4.43
CA LEU A 18 5.60 -5.76 4.21
C LEU A 18 5.56 -6.31 2.77
N GLY A 19 5.78 -5.44 1.77
CA GLY A 19 5.79 -5.85 0.37
C GLY A 19 6.96 -6.77 0.02
N GLY A 20 8.09 -6.64 0.70
CA GLY A 20 9.22 -7.57 0.58
C GLY A 20 8.89 -8.97 1.09
N VAL A 21 8.29 -9.07 2.28
CA VAL A 21 7.87 -10.36 2.84
C VAL A 21 6.80 -11.01 1.96
N LEU A 22 5.76 -10.26 1.59
CA LEU A 22 4.69 -10.76 0.72
C LEU A 22 5.23 -11.17 -0.67
N GLY A 23 6.18 -10.40 -1.21
CA GLY A 23 6.86 -10.68 -2.46
C GLY A 23 7.71 -11.96 -2.44
N LEU A 24 8.40 -12.23 -1.34
CA LEU A 24 9.15 -13.48 -1.15
C LEU A 24 8.22 -14.68 -0.98
N PHE A 25 7.16 -14.53 -0.18
CA PHE A 25 6.16 -15.58 0.01
C PHE A 25 5.43 -15.92 -1.28
N THR A 26 4.95 -14.93 -2.04
CA THR A 26 4.29 -15.22 -3.33
C THR A 26 5.25 -15.90 -4.29
N SER A 27 6.52 -15.49 -4.33
CA SER A 27 7.52 -16.12 -5.19
C SER A 27 7.83 -17.56 -4.78
N SER A 28 7.70 -17.92 -3.50
CA SER A 28 7.93 -19.30 -3.03
C SER A 28 6.75 -20.25 -3.28
N VAL A 29 5.52 -19.74 -3.39
CA VAL A 29 4.32 -20.54 -3.73
C VAL A 29 3.96 -20.55 -5.21
N ASN A 30 4.69 -19.82 -6.06
CA ASN A 30 4.44 -19.83 -7.50
C ASN A 30 4.90 -21.16 -8.13
N PRO A 31 4.00 -21.97 -8.74
CA PRO A 31 4.34 -23.28 -9.30
C PRO A 31 5.11 -23.21 -10.65
N ASN A 32 5.42 -22.01 -11.15
CA ASN A 32 6.06 -21.82 -12.46
C ASN A 32 7.57 -22.20 -12.50
N VAL A 33 8.08 -22.82 -11.43
CA VAL A 33 9.45 -23.39 -11.31
C VAL A 33 9.64 -24.70 -12.09
N GLU A 34 8.66 -25.11 -12.91
CA GLU A 34 8.69 -26.35 -13.71
C GLU A 34 9.75 -26.36 -14.82
N LYS A 35 10.32 -25.22 -15.20
CA LYS A 35 11.49 -25.19 -16.07
C LYS A 35 12.74 -25.14 -15.20
N GLN A 36 13.67 -26.07 -15.46
CA GLN A 36 15.04 -26.10 -14.95
C GLN A 36 15.80 -24.81 -15.30
N GLN A 37 15.39 -23.69 -14.71
CA GLN A 37 16.08 -22.42 -14.79
C GLN A 37 17.21 -22.49 -13.77
N THR A 38 18.40 -22.07 -14.20
CA THR A 38 19.59 -21.95 -13.36
C THR A 38 19.19 -21.25 -12.07
N ALA A 39 19.68 -21.68 -10.90
CA ALA A 39 19.36 -21.06 -9.60
C ALA A 39 19.48 -19.52 -9.64
N ARG A 40 20.44 -19.00 -10.41
CA ARG A 40 20.66 -17.57 -10.66
C ARG A 40 19.48 -16.85 -11.32
N GLU A 41 18.74 -17.52 -12.19
CA GLU A 41 17.60 -16.97 -12.91
C GLU A 41 16.34 -16.98 -12.04
N VAL A 42 16.14 -18.04 -11.26
CA VAL A 42 15.11 -18.09 -10.20
C VAL A 42 15.36 -16.99 -9.17
N PHE A 43 16.60 -16.83 -8.68
CA PHE A 43 16.94 -15.74 -7.76
C PHE A 43 16.73 -14.35 -8.38
N ARG A 44 16.95 -14.20 -9.69
CA ARG A 44 16.72 -12.94 -10.40
C ARG A 44 15.24 -12.63 -10.53
N GLU A 45 14.42 -13.62 -10.82
CA GLU A 45 12.96 -13.49 -10.90
C GLU A 45 12.35 -13.21 -9.51
N MET A 46 12.73 -14.00 -8.50
CA MET A 46 12.34 -13.78 -7.10
C MET A 46 12.68 -12.36 -6.65
N LYS A 47 13.89 -11.87 -6.97
CA LYS A 47 14.32 -10.50 -6.63
C LYS A 47 13.48 -9.46 -7.38
N SER A 48 13.24 -9.65 -8.67
CA SER A 48 12.44 -8.73 -9.48
C SER A 48 11.02 -8.61 -8.94
N THR A 49 10.37 -9.75 -8.69
CA THR A 49 9.02 -9.83 -8.14
C THR A 49 8.97 -9.21 -6.75
N THR A 50 9.86 -9.61 -5.85
CA THR A 50 9.94 -9.05 -4.49
C THR A 50 10.13 -7.53 -4.50
N VAL A 51 11.03 -7.02 -5.33
CA VAL A 51 11.28 -5.58 -5.45
C VAL A 51 10.06 -4.85 -6.03
N ALA A 52 9.35 -5.46 -6.98
CA ALA A 52 8.12 -4.89 -7.52
C ALA A 52 7.03 -4.79 -6.45
N TYR A 53 6.79 -5.86 -5.68
CA TYR A 53 5.82 -5.83 -4.56
C TYR A 53 6.22 -4.80 -3.51
N ALA A 54 7.47 -4.81 -3.05
CA ALA A 54 7.99 -3.82 -2.10
C ALA A 54 7.74 -2.38 -2.58
N LYS A 55 8.08 -2.05 -3.83
CA LYS A 55 7.85 -0.71 -4.39
C LYS A 55 6.37 -0.32 -4.41
N ASN A 56 5.48 -1.22 -4.81
CA ASN A 56 4.04 -0.93 -4.85
C ASN A 56 3.48 -0.65 -3.45
N PHE A 57 3.80 -1.49 -2.46
CA PHE A 57 3.35 -1.29 -1.09
C PHE A 57 3.97 -0.05 -0.43
N ALA A 58 5.22 0.28 -0.75
CA ALA A 58 5.87 1.51 -0.32
C ALA A 58 5.15 2.75 -0.82
N VAL A 59 4.80 2.79 -2.11
CA VAL A 59 4.06 3.91 -2.72
C VAL A 59 2.67 4.04 -2.10
N ILE A 60 1.96 2.92 -1.90
CA ILE A 60 0.64 2.94 -1.24
C ILE A 60 0.76 3.53 0.17
N GLY A 61 1.68 3.03 0.99
CA GLY A 61 1.88 3.50 2.37
C GLY A 61 2.30 4.97 2.44
N PHE A 62 3.19 5.41 1.53
CA PHE A 62 3.62 6.80 1.45
C PHE A 62 2.46 7.73 1.08
N VAL A 63 1.68 7.39 0.05
CA VAL A 63 0.56 8.23 -0.41
C VAL A 63 -0.57 8.24 0.61
N PHE A 64 -0.89 7.09 1.23
CA PHE A 64 -1.92 7.02 2.26
C PHE A 64 -1.60 7.92 3.45
N SER A 65 -0.42 7.73 4.05
CA SER A 65 0.03 8.49 5.22
C SER A 65 0.20 9.98 4.91
N GLY A 66 0.68 10.31 3.71
CA GLY A 66 0.80 11.70 3.26
C GLY A 66 -0.55 12.40 3.09
N VAL A 67 -1.53 11.72 2.47
CA VAL A 67 -2.88 12.27 2.29
C VAL A 67 -3.61 12.38 3.63
N GLU A 68 -3.51 11.36 4.49
CA GLU A 68 -4.09 11.38 5.83
C GLU A 68 -3.54 12.56 6.64
N CYS A 69 -2.23 12.76 6.66
CA CYS A 69 -1.60 13.87 7.39
C CYS A 69 -1.97 15.24 6.81
N ALA A 70 -2.11 15.36 5.49
CA ALA A 70 -2.57 16.59 4.85
C ALA A 70 -4.02 16.92 5.24
N ILE A 71 -4.90 15.91 5.26
CA ILE A 71 -6.31 16.07 5.66
C ILE A 71 -6.41 16.43 7.14
N GLU A 72 -5.62 15.79 7.99
CA GLU A 72 -5.56 16.05 9.43
C GLU A 72 -5.07 17.46 9.71
N THR A 73 -4.01 17.91 9.02
CA THR A 73 -3.49 19.28 9.14
C THR A 73 -4.51 20.31 8.67
N TYR A 74 -5.25 20.02 7.59
CA TYR A 74 -6.26 20.92 7.06
C TYR A 74 -7.51 21.01 7.95
N ARG A 75 -7.95 19.89 8.53
CA ARG A 75 -9.18 19.82 9.35
C ARG A 75 -8.95 20.08 10.84
N GLY A 76 -7.71 19.92 11.31
CA GLY A 76 -7.36 20.02 12.73
C GLY A 76 -8.03 18.99 13.63
N LYS A 77 -8.51 17.87 13.06
CA LYS A 77 -9.21 16.79 13.77
C LYS A 77 -8.72 15.43 13.31
N THR A 78 -8.54 14.53 14.28
CA THR A 78 -8.15 13.12 14.09
C THR A 78 -9.38 12.25 14.33
N ASP A 79 -10.06 11.84 13.25
CA ASP A 79 -11.26 10.99 13.30
C ASP A 79 -11.13 9.83 12.29
N TRP A 80 -11.90 8.76 12.48
CA TRP A 80 -12.03 7.62 11.54
C TRP A 80 -12.38 8.01 10.10
N LYS A 81 -12.98 9.20 9.93
CA LYS A 81 -13.28 9.76 8.60
C LYS A 81 -12.00 10.11 7.83
N ASN A 82 -10.93 10.51 8.51
CA ASN A 82 -9.66 10.87 7.85
C ASN A 82 -9.08 9.67 7.11
N GLY A 83 -9.06 8.48 7.73
CA GLY A 83 -8.62 7.25 7.07
C GLY A 83 -9.52 6.84 5.92
N THR A 84 -10.83 7.09 6.00
CA THR A 84 -11.76 6.87 4.88
C THR A 84 -11.43 7.75 3.66
N TYR A 85 -11.24 9.05 3.90
CA TYR A 85 -10.90 10.00 2.84
C TYR A 85 -9.51 9.75 2.27
N ALA A 86 -8.53 9.45 3.13
CA ALA A 86 -7.19 9.10 2.73
C ALA A 86 -7.19 7.82 1.88
N GLY A 87 -7.86 6.76 2.34
CA GLY A 87 -7.99 5.50 1.61
C GLY A 87 -8.65 5.71 0.25
N GLY A 88 -9.78 6.42 0.20
CA GLY A 88 -10.47 6.72 -1.05
C GLY A 88 -9.61 7.53 -2.04
N LEU A 89 -8.92 8.56 -1.57
CA LEU A 89 -8.02 9.37 -2.40
C LEU A 89 -6.81 8.59 -2.87
N THR A 90 -6.16 7.81 -2.00
CA THR A 90 -5.00 7.00 -2.36
C THR A 90 -5.37 5.89 -3.35
N GLY A 91 -6.46 5.15 -3.09
CA GLY A 91 -6.96 4.11 -3.99
C GLY A 91 -7.44 4.65 -5.32
N GLY A 92 -8.09 5.82 -5.31
CA GLY A 92 -8.48 6.54 -6.52
C GLY A 92 -7.27 6.99 -7.33
N LEU A 93 -6.33 7.71 -6.71
CA LEU A 93 -5.15 8.26 -7.39
C LEU A 93 -4.28 7.16 -8.02
N LEU A 94 -4.06 6.06 -7.30
CA LEU A 94 -3.29 4.93 -7.82
C LEU A 94 -4.06 4.13 -8.88
N GLY A 95 -5.36 3.93 -8.68
CA GLY A 95 -6.23 3.21 -9.61
C GLY A 95 -6.48 3.95 -10.92
N LEU A 96 -6.47 5.29 -10.91
CA LEU A 96 -6.65 6.11 -12.10
C LEU A 96 -5.58 5.85 -13.17
N ARG A 97 -4.37 5.42 -12.78
CA ARG A 97 -3.32 5.01 -13.73
C ARG A 97 -3.72 3.81 -14.58
N ALA A 98 -4.57 2.92 -14.07
CA ALA A 98 -5.12 1.77 -14.79
C ALA A 98 -6.46 2.07 -15.50
N GLY A 99 -6.98 3.30 -15.36
CA GLY A 99 -8.22 3.77 -15.99
C GLY A 99 -9.27 4.27 -15.00
N VAL A 100 -10.26 5.02 -15.49
CA VAL A 100 -11.28 5.66 -14.65
C VAL A 100 -12.13 4.63 -13.89
N LYS A 101 -12.51 3.51 -14.53
CA LYS A 101 -13.27 2.43 -13.87
C LYS A 101 -12.47 1.79 -12.75
N ALA A 102 -11.17 1.54 -12.97
CA ALA A 102 -10.27 1.01 -11.96
C ALA A 102 -10.05 2.01 -10.82
N GLY A 103 -9.99 3.31 -11.12
CA GLY A 103 -9.93 4.38 -10.12
C GLY A 103 -11.16 4.42 -9.22
N ILE A 104 -12.38 4.32 -9.76
CA ILE A 104 -13.62 4.34 -8.94
C ILE A 104 -13.70 3.09 -8.07
N ILE A 105 -13.42 1.91 -8.62
CA ILE A 105 -13.43 0.65 -7.87
C ILE A 105 -12.33 0.66 -6.80
N GLY A 106 -11.13 1.15 -7.14
CA GLY A 106 -10.01 1.31 -6.23
C GLY A 106 -10.32 2.30 -5.09
N ALA A 107 -10.92 3.45 -5.39
CA ALA A 107 -11.35 4.41 -4.39
C ALA A 107 -12.39 3.81 -3.44
N ALA A 108 -13.41 3.12 -3.96
CA ALA A 108 -14.43 2.48 -3.14
C ALA A 108 -13.83 1.37 -2.25
N GLY A 109 -12.98 0.52 -2.82
CA GLY A 109 -12.33 -0.58 -2.09
C GLY A 109 -11.40 -0.10 -0.99
N PHE A 110 -10.51 0.86 -1.28
CA PHE A 110 -9.60 1.40 -0.26
C PHE A 110 -10.34 2.23 0.79
N ALA A 111 -11.37 3.01 0.42
CA ALA A 111 -12.19 3.71 1.40
C ALA A 111 -12.90 2.72 2.36
N ALA A 112 -13.52 1.66 1.81
CA ALA A 112 -14.17 0.64 2.62
C ALA A 112 -13.17 -0.11 3.53
N PHE A 113 -12.02 -0.51 2.99
CA PHE A 113 -10.99 -1.19 3.78
C PHE A 113 -10.46 -0.30 4.91
N SER A 114 -10.11 0.96 4.63
CA SER A 114 -9.66 1.90 5.64
C SER A 114 -10.73 2.15 6.71
N THR A 115 -12.00 2.33 6.32
CA THR A 115 -13.09 2.47 7.31
C THR A 115 -13.21 1.27 8.25
N ALA A 116 -13.05 0.06 7.72
CA ALA A 116 -13.18 -1.17 8.51
C ALA A 116 -12.03 -1.31 9.51
N ILE A 117 -10.79 -1.00 9.07
CA ILE A 117 -9.61 -1.03 9.94
C ILE A 117 -9.71 0.05 11.02
N ASP A 118 -10.04 1.30 10.65
CA ASP A 118 -10.20 2.40 11.62
C ASP A 118 -11.31 2.10 12.62
N TYR A 119 -12.45 1.54 12.17
CA TYR A 119 -13.54 1.14 13.05
C TYR A 119 -13.13 0.02 14.00
N TYR A 120 -12.39 -0.98 13.51
CA TYR A 120 -11.89 -2.07 14.34
C TYR A 120 -10.91 -1.57 15.41
N MET A 121 -9.92 -0.75 15.01
CA MET A 121 -8.90 -0.21 15.91
C MET A 121 -9.44 0.79 16.95
N HIS A 122 -10.52 1.53 16.64
CA HIS A 122 -11.16 2.41 17.61
C HIS A 122 -12.11 1.69 18.57
N LYS A 123 -12.52 0.46 18.25
CA LYS A 123 -13.45 -0.34 19.06
C LYS A 123 -12.74 -1.32 19.98
N SER A 124 -11.51 -1.72 19.64
CA SER A 124 -10.61 -2.54 20.48
C SER A 124 -9.87 -1.69 21.50
#